data_AF-A0A0B8QEB9-F1
#
_entry.id   AF-A0A0B8QEB9-F1
#
_cell.length_a   1.000
_cell.length_b   1.000
_cell.length_c   1.000
_cell.angle_alpha   90.00
_cell.angle_beta   90.00
_cell.angle_gamma   90.00
#
_symmetry.space_group_name_H-M   'P 1'
#
loop_
_entity.id
_entity.type
_entity.pdbx_description
1 polymer ?
#
loop_
_entity_poly.entity_id
_entity_poly.type
_entity_poly.pdbx_seq_one_letter_code
_entity_poly.pdbx_strand_id
1 'polypeptide(L)'
;MAAFENNTLITPFSSIAAMSDTKNLDDVAAELGLTVEELTSDYVASNDSKVHLYARTLASQLAYQSTDDQSENLMVVAKKTKELVEKIESEQGTDFDFSTITVDVEVDSEGNVSVDEVPRVSTLSDFLEIKKDDVAQPIYLASLNPSWFAEEDIMGLTFDDGIGADIDDPSDTWTYEIDGLSLTVEGEEFNEFIYVSNNIALGVDLEMQDLGLFGQTALDESGQFSSGELEGKTLFMVADDSTNKTPDPIFVKLSFGESDVTIYEDDSSFSVSYEIDGSGALNINLKDHNPNDNNMQMYKSIENQHLLVGFDTATQAFVLNFYDEAFAKKIYQDWQALAD
;
A
#
# COMPACT_ATOMS: atom_id res chain seq x y z
N MET A 1 26.71 -25.27 25.70
CA MET A 1 26.00 -24.34 24.80
C MET A 1 27.06 -23.61 24.02
N ALA A 2 27.16 -23.88 22.72
CA ALA A 2 28.03 -23.12 21.84
C ALA A 2 27.44 -21.71 21.70
N ALA A 3 28.29 -20.69 21.84
CA ALA A 3 27.96 -19.32 21.51
C ALA A 3 27.64 -19.25 20.01
N PHE A 4 26.54 -18.60 19.65
CA PHE A 4 26.29 -18.16 18.27
C PHE A 4 27.37 -17.09 17.95
N GLU A 5 28.49 -17.50 17.37
CA GLU A 5 29.52 -16.61 16.84
C GLU A 5 29.06 -16.08 15.47
N ASN A 6 29.04 -14.74 15.33
CA ASN A 6 28.88 -13.95 14.10
C ASN A 6 27.68 -14.30 13.19
N ASN A 7 26.47 -13.94 13.62
CA ASN A 7 25.47 -13.51 12.63
C ASN A 7 25.91 -12.14 12.12
N THR A 8 26.46 -12.08 10.91
CA THR A 8 26.54 -10.82 10.16
C THR A 8 25.12 -10.29 10.03
N LEU A 9 24.79 -9.17 10.67
CA LEU A 9 23.49 -8.55 10.55
C LEU A 9 23.33 -8.09 9.08
N ILE A 10 22.36 -8.67 8.37
CA ILE A 10 22.03 -8.25 7.02
C ILE A 10 21.10 -7.04 7.15
N THR A 11 21.58 -5.89 6.71
CA THR A 11 20.85 -4.63 6.68
C THR A 11 20.63 -4.18 5.23
N PRO A 12 19.62 -3.33 4.94
CA PRO A 12 19.43 -2.77 3.60
C PRO A 12 20.70 -2.12 3.03
N PHE A 13 21.51 -1.50 3.89
CA PHE A 13 22.81 -0.92 3.51
C PHE A 13 23.82 -1.98 3.07
N SER A 14 23.92 -3.08 3.81
CA SER A 14 24.78 -4.21 3.44
C SER A 14 24.33 -4.86 2.12
N SER A 15 23.01 -4.84 1.82
CA SER A 15 22.47 -5.29 0.54
C SER A 15 22.90 -4.39 -0.61
N ILE A 16 22.81 -3.05 -0.45
CA ILE A 16 23.32 -2.10 -1.46
C ILE A 16 24.81 -2.35 -1.75
N ALA A 17 25.60 -2.52 -0.70
CA ALA A 17 27.03 -2.81 -0.84
C ALA A 17 27.28 -4.17 -1.53
N ALA A 18 26.50 -5.20 -1.20
CA ALA A 18 26.63 -6.53 -1.80
C ALA A 18 26.18 -6.57 -3.28
N MET A 19 25.25 -5.70 -3.67
CA MET A 19 24.75 -5.56 -5.04
C MET A 19 25.62 -4.66 -5.92
N SER A 20 26.58 -3.93 -5.34
CA SER A 20 27.44 -3.01 -6.08
C SER A 20 28.79 -3.65 -6.42
N ASP A 21 29.22 -3.55 -7.68
CA ASP A 21 30.57 -3.94 -8.09
C ASP A 21 31.65 -2.93 -7.67
N THR A 22 31.25 -1.73 -7.23
CA THR A 22 32.17 -0.59 -7.01
C THR A 22 32.12 0.00 -5.61
N LYS A 23 31.08 -0.29 -4.82
CA LYS A 23 30.90 0.25 -3.46
C LYS A 23 30.92 -0.87 -2.44
N ASN A 24 31.67 -0.67 -1.36
CA ASN A 24 31.55 -1.46 -0.15
C ASN A 24 30.71 -0.71 0.91
N LEU A 25 30.56 -1.29 2.09
CA LEU A 25 29.76 -0.70 3.17
C LEU A 25 30.37 0.60 3.74
N ASP A 26 31.69 0.75 3.74
CA ASP A 26 32.35 2.01 4.11
C ASP A 26 32.02 3.12 3.10
N ASP A 27 31.95 2.80 1.81
CA ASP A 27 31.56 3.75 0.76
C ASP A 27 30.10 4.20 0.93
N VAL A 28 29.20 3.26 1.25
CA VAL A 28 27.79 3.56 1.56
C VAL A 28 27.70 4.48 2.78
N ALA A 29 28.40 4.15 3.87
CA ALA A 29 28.43 4.95 5.09
C ALA A 29 28.94 6.38 4.82
N ALA A 30 30.05 6.51 4.09
CA ALA A 30 30.63 7.79 3.73
C ALA A 30 29.68 8.67 2.90
N GLU A 31 28.97 8.09 1.93
CA GLU A 31 28.01 8.85 1.11
C GLU A 31 26.80 9.33 1.91
N LEU A 32 26.34 8.52 2.88
CA LEU A 32 25.25 8.88 3.78
C LEU A 32 25.70 9.79 4.93
N GLY A 33 27.01 9.98 5.13
CA GLY A 33 27.53 10.72 6.29
C GLY A 33 27.28 10.00 7.62
N LEU A 34 27.21 8.68 7.55
CA LEU A 34 27.02 7.77 8.69
C LEU A 34 28.30 6.96 8.91
N THR A 35 28.37 6.25 10.01
CA THR A 35 29.43 5.30 10.35
C THR A 35 29.00 3.88 9.98
N VAL A 36 29.97 3.00 9.70
CA VAL A 36 29.67 1.57 9.47
C VAL A 36 29.02 0.92 10.70
N GLU A 37 29.38 1.37 11.91
CA GLU A 37 28.74 0.90 13.14
C GLU A 37 27.25 1.23 13.14
N GLU A 38 26.85 2.45 12.79
CA GLU A 38 25.44 2.82 12.65
C GLU A 38 24.70 1.93 11.63
N LEU A 39 25.30 1.69 10.45
CA LEU A 39 24.70 0.87 9.38
C LEU A 39 24.59 -0.63 9.70
N THR A 40 25.37 -1.12 10.66
CA THR A 40 25.42 -2.54 11.07
C THR A 40 24.86 -2.77 12.47
N SER A 41 24.48 -1.71 13.17
CA SER A 41 23.84 -1.77 14.47
C SER A 41 22.42 -2.32 14.35
N ASP A 42 21.90 -2.82 15.48
CA ASP A 42 20.47 -3.05 15.62
C ASP A 42 19.76 -1.71 15.79
N TYR A 43 19.55 -1.01 14.67
CA TYR A 43 18.90 0.30 14.62
C TYR A 43 17.42 0.27 15.02
N VAL A 44 16.82 -0.92 15.09
CA VAL A 44 15.47 -1.09 15.65
C VAL A 44 15.53 -0.96 17.17
N ALA A 45 16.59 -1.48 17.80
CA ALA A 45 16.81 -1.39 19.24
C ALA A 45 17.55 -0.12 19.70
N SER A 46 18.29 0.57 18.82
CA SER A 46 19.24 1.63 19.20
C SER A 46 18.61 3.00 19.47
N ASN A 47 17.30 3.17 19.32
CA ASN A 47 16.58 4.46 19.33
C ASN A 47 17.14 5.51 18.35
N ASP A 48 18.00 5.14 17.40
CA ASP A 48 18.46 6.03 16.33
C ASP A 48 17.39 6.10 15.24
N SER A 49 16.42 7.00 15.45
CA SER A 49 15.28 7.13 14.55
C SER A 49 15.67 7.56 13.14
N LYS A 50 16.82 8.24 12.98
CA LYS A 50 17.36 8.64 11.68
C LYS A 50 17.88 7.44 10.89
N VAL A 51 18.78 6.64 11.46
CA VAL A 51 19.30 5.43 10.79
C VAL A 51 18.15 4.46 10.51
N HIS A 52 17.19 4.36 11.43
CA HIS A 52 16.00 3.56 11.24
C HIS A 52 15.10 4.07 10.09
N LEU A 53 14.97 5.40 9.89
CA LEU A 53 14.26 5.95 8.73
C LEU A 53 14.93 5.53 7.42
N TYR A 54 16.25 5.73 7.28
CA TYR A 54 16.99 5.27 6.11
C TYR A 54 16.80 3.77 5.84
N ALA A 55 16.92 2.95 6.89
CA ALA A 55 16.78 1.51 6.75
C ALA A 55 15.38 1.11 6.27
N ARG A 56 14.32 1.72 6.82
CA ARG A 56 12.93 1.45 6.40
C ARG A 56 12.68 1.89 4.96
N THR A 57 13.13 3.08 4.58
CA THR A 57 13.00 3.60 3.20
C THR A 57 13.74 2.70 2.20
N LEU A 58 14.93 2.22 2.53
CA LEU A 58 15.67 1.33 1.62
C LEU A 58 15.09 -0.09 1.59
N ALA A 59 14.59 -0.58 2.72
CA ALA A 59 13.92 -1.87 2.79
C ALA A 59 12.65 -1.90 1.93
N SER A 60 11.84 -0.83 1.94
CA SER A 60 10.66 -0.75 1.08
C SER A 60 11.06 -0.78 -0.39
N GLN A 61 12.05 0.00 -0.80
CA GLN A 61 12.48 0.04 -2.20
C GLN A 61 13.15 -1.24 -2.71
N LEU A 62 13.80 -2.01 -1.83
CA LEU A 62 14.36 -3.32 -2.16
C LEU A 62 13.29 -4.32 -2.64
N ALA A 63 12.03 -4.15 -2.22
CA ALA A 63 10.94 -5.03 -2.62
C ALA A 63 10.41 -4.77 -4.05
N TYR A 64 10.66 -3.58 -4.63
CA TYR A 64 9.97 -3.12 -5.84
C TYR A 64 10.82 -3.05 -7.13
N GLN A 65 12.11 -3.39 -7.08
CA GLN A 65 13.00 -3.21 -8.24
C GLN A 65 13.37 -4.53 -8.94
N SER A 66 13.38 -4.55 -10.27
CA SER A 66 13.92 -5.65 -11.09
C SER A 66 15.47 -5.61 -11.14
N THR A 67 16.08 -6.74 -11.51
CA THR A 67 17.46 -7.13 -11.12
C THR A 67 18.63 -6.31 -11.68
N ASP A 68 18.44 -5.50 -12.72
CA ASP A 68 19.58 -5.10 -13.56
C ASP A 68 20.25 -3.77 -13.15
N ASP A 69 19.60 -2.89 -12.38
CA ASP A 69 20.15 -1.58 -11.93
C ASP A 69 19.88 -1.25 -10.43
N GLN A 70 19.64 -2.26 -9.60
CA GLN A 70 19.13 -2.09 -8.22
C GLN A 70 20.04 -1.25 -7.31
N SER A 71 21.36 -1.46 -7.33
CA SER A 71 22.25 -0.81 -6.36
C SER A 71 22.42 0.69 -6.58
N GLU A 72 22.43 1.15 -7.85
CA GLU A 72 22.55 2.56 -8.18
C GLU A 72 21.28 3.33 -7.83
N ASN A 73 20.12 2.77 -8.18
CA ASN A 73 18.82 3.36 -7.85
C ASN A 73 18.59 3.44 -6.33
N LEU A 74 18.88 2.36 -5.60
CA LEU A 74 18.79 2.38 -4.13
C LEU A 74 19.74 3.40 -3.51
N MET A 75 20.94 3.60 -4.08
CA MET A 75 21.85 4.65 -3.62
C MET A 75 21.32 6.05 -3.91
N VAL A 76 20.65 6.26 -5.05
CA VAL A 76 19.97 7.54 -5.35
C VAL A 76 18.87 7.80 -4.32
N VAL A 77 18.02 6.81 -4.02
CA VAL A 77 17.00 6.90 -2.95
C VAL A 77 17.64 7.25 -1.61
N ALA A 78 18.73 6.57 -1.25
CA ALA A 78 19.43 6.82 0.01
C ALA A 78 19.93 8.27 0.12
N LYS A 79 20.48 8.80 -0.98
CA LYS A 79 20.95 10.20 -1.06
C LYS A 79 19.81 11.20 -1.01
N LYS A 80 18.70 10.93 -1.69
CA LYS A 80 17.51 11.78 -1.63
C LYS A 80 16.90 11.80 -0.23
N THR A 81 16.82 10.65 0.41
CA THR A 81 16.41 10.53 1.82
C THR A 81 17.34 11.34 2.72
N LYS A 82 18.65 11.34 2.44
CA LYS A 82 19.61 12.18 3.18
C LYS A 82 19.37 13.67 2.99
N GLU A 83 19.16 14.12 1.76
CA GLU A 83 18.82 15.52 1.47
C GLU A 83 17.56 15.95 2.24
N LEU A 84 16.55 15.07 2.32
CA LEU A 84 15.34 15.30 3.11
C LEU A 84 15.62 15.39 4.61
N VAL A 85 16.39 14.45 5.17
CA VAL A 85 16.79 14.46 6.59
C VAL A 85 17.56 15.74 6.93
N GLU A 86 18.54 16.14 6.12
CA GLU A 86 19.32 17.36 6.32
C GLU A 86 18.44 18.62 6.27
N LYS A 87 17.43 18.64 5.37
CA LYS A 87 16.43 19.71 5.32
C LYS A 87 15.62 19.77 6.63
N ILE A 88 15.09 18.64 7.09
CA ILE A 88 14.29 18.57 8.33
C ILE A 88 15.14 18.99 9.53
N GLU A 89 16.37 18.49 9.66
CA GLU A 89 17.28 18.88 10.75
C GLU A 89 17.57 20.40 10.73
N SER A 90 17.63 21.02 9.54
CA SER A 90 17.84 22.46 9.39
C SER A 90 16.62 23.31 9.77
N GLU A 91 15.41 22.79 9.54
CA GLU A 91 14.14 23.50 9.75
C GLU A 91 13.57 23.27 11.16
N GLN A 92 13.73 22.05 11.69
CA GLN A 92 13.11 21.57 12.93
C GLN A 92 14.13 21.23 14.03
N GLY A 93 15.42 21.15 13.70
CA GLY A 93 16.52 20.85 14.62
C GLY A 93 17.00 19.40 14.54
N THR A 94 18.23 19.17 15.00
CA THR A 94 18.90 17.84 14.96
C THR A 94 18.29 16.80 15.90
N ASP A 95 17.45 17.24 16.84
CA ASP A 95 16.77 16.38 17.82
C ASP A 95 15.36 15.98 17.36
N PHE A 96 15.00 16.26 16.09
CA PHE A 96 13.74 15.84 15.50
C PHE A 96 13.59 14.31 15.56
N ASP A 97 12.41 13.83 15.98
CA ASP A 97 12.15 12.40 16.06
C ASP A 97 11.64 11.85 14.71
N PHE A 98 12.58 11.34 13.91
CA PHE A 98 12.30 10.66 12.64
C PHE A 98 11.46 9.37 12.77
N SER A 99 11.16 8.93 14.00
CA SER A 99 10.24 7.80 14.23
C SER A 99 8.79 8.16 13.88
N THR A 100 8.48 9.46 13.82
CA THR A 100 7.15 10.03 13.53
C THR A 100 6.83 10.18 12.05
N ILE A 101 7.81 9.96 11.17
CA ILE A 101 7.64 10.06 9.71
C ILE A 101 8.05 8.77 9.01
N THR A 102 7.58 8.64 7.78
CA THR A 102 8.14 7.75 6.76
C THR A 102 8.47 8.57 5.51
N VAL A 103 9.15 7.95 4.55
CA VAL A 103 9.52 8.58 3.29
C VAL A 103 8.75 7.91 2.18
N ASP A 104 8.00 8.70 1.43
CA ASP A 104 7.41 8.28 0.17
C ASP A 104 8.45 8.44 -0.93
N VAL A 105 8.53 7.49 -1.86
CA VAL A 105 9.55 7.47 -2.91
C VAL A 105 8.85 7.29 -4.25
N GLU A 106 8.96 8.30 -5.10
CA GLU A 106 8.43 8.25 -6.45
C GLU A 106 9.58 8.16 -7.47
N VAL A 107 9.37 7.34 -8.51
CA VAL A 107 10.29 7.23 -9.65
C VAL A 107 9.51 7.56 -10.91
N ASP A 108 9.90 8.64 -11.59
CA ASP A 108 9.22 9.04 -12.82
C ASP A 108 9.57 8.13 -14.01
N SER A 109 8.89 8.34 -15.14
CA SER A 109 9.12 7.57 -16.38
C SER A 109 10.51 7.76 -16.98
N GLU A 110 11.24 8.80 -16.57
CA GLU A 110 12.63 9.06 -16.98
C GLU A 110 13.65 8.45 -16.02
N GLY A 111 13.19 7.84 -14.92
CA GLY A 111 14.02 7.24 -13.87
C GLY A 111 14.50 8.24 -12.82
N ASN A 112 13.96 9.46 -12.78
CA ASN A 112 14.29 10.41 -11.72
C ASN A 112 13.56 10.03 -10.43
N VAL A 113 14.29 10.09 -9.31
CA VAL A 113 13.78 9.77 -7.98
C VAL A 113 13.44 11.06 -7.22
N SER A 114 12.19 11.17 -6.76
CA SER A 114 11.74 12.13 -5.74
C SER A 114 11.47 11.40 -4.43
N VAL A 115 11.63 12.14 -3.33
CA VAL A 115 11.26 11.66 -2.00
C VAL A 115 10.52 12.75 -1.24
N ASP A 116 9.50 12.37 -0.50
CA ASP A 116 8.70 13.28 0.30
C ASP A 116 8.52 12.75 1.73
N GLU A 117 8.48 13.67 2.69
CA GLU A 117 8.13 13.32 4.07
C GLU A 117 6.63 13.12 4.19
N VAL A 118 6.23 12.04 4.84
CA VAL A 118 4.83 11.73 5.12
C VAL A 118 4.70 11.29 6.58
N PRO A 119 3.62 11.70 7.28
CA PRO A 119 3.38 11.24 8.64
C PRO A 119 3.39 9.72 8.70
N ARG A 120 4.06 9.16 9.71
CA ARG A 120 4.03 7.72 9.93
C ARG A 120 2.76 7.37 10.66
N VAL A 121 1.98 6.49 10.07
CA VAL A 121 0.94 5.75 10.80
C VAL A 121 1.62 4.62 11.56
N SER A 122 1.55 4.65 12.88
CA SER A 122 2.09 3.61 13.76
C SER A 122 1.01 2.86 14.53
N THR A 123 -0.17 3.46 14.63
CA THR A 123 -1.36 2.93 15.29
C THR A 123 -2.59 3.18 14.42
N LEU A 124 -3.68 2.45 14.68
CA LEU A 124 -4.95 2.69 14.00
C LEU A 124 -5.51 4.10 14.28
N SER A 125 -5.26 4.65 15.47
CA SER A 125 -5.65 6.03 15.83
C SER A 125 -4.90 7.05 14.96
N ASP A 126 -3.60 6.85 14.69
CA ASP A 126 -2.83 7.72 13.78
C ASP A 126 -3.44 7.76 12.36
N PHE A 127 -4.14 6.70 11.95
CA PHE A 127 -4.80 6.60 10.65
C PHE A 127 -6.22 7.19 10.64
N LEU A 128 -7.04 6.87 11.64
CA LEU A 128 -8.45 7.26 11.68
C LEU A 128 -8.66 8.68 12.21
N GLU A 129 -7.92 9.09 13.24
CA GLU A 129 -8.13 10.35 13.97
C GLU A 129 -7.32 11.53 13.39
N ILE A 130 -7.42 11.71 12.07
CA ILE A 130 -6.67 12.75 11.37
C ILE A 130 -7.31 14.11 11.63
N LYS A 131 -6.49 15.10 11.98
CA LYS A 131 -6.94 16.48 12.19
C LYS A 131 -6.17 17.48 11.36
N LYS A 132 -6.88 18.48 10.87
CA LYS A 132 -6.31 19.69 10.26
C LYS A 132 -6.88 20.92 10.94
N ASP A 133 -6.02 21.76 11.51
CA ASP A 133 -6.43 22.95 12.26
C ASP A 133 -7.48 22.65 13.36
N ASP A 134 -7.27 21.57 14.12
CA ASP A 134 -8.19 21.03 15.15
C ASP A 134 -9.56 20.55 14.63
N VAL A 135 -9.69 20.30 13.33
CA VAL A 135 -10.91 19.75 12.71
C VAL A 135 -10.65 18.34 12.22
N ALA A 136 -11.48 17.38 12.65
CA ALA A 136 -11.44 16.00 12.17
C ALA A 136 -11.61 15.95 10.64
N GLN A 137 -10.77 15.17 9.97
CA GLN A 137 -10.80 14.99 8.52
C GLN A 137 -11.58 13.71 8.16
N PRO A 138 -12.17 13.67 6.95
CA PRO A 138 -12.93 12.51 6.51
C PRO A 138 -12.01 11.30 6.26
N ILE A 139 -12.53 10.13 6.62
CA ILE A 139 -12.09 8.81 6.20
C ILE A 139 -13.21 8.24 5.32
N TYR A 140 -12.85 7.77 4.14
CA TYR A 140 -13.78 7.20 3.19
C TYR A 140 -13.72 5.68 3.27
N LEU A 141 -14.87 5.04 3.43
CA LEU A 141 -15.01 3.59 3.54
C LEU A 141 -15.81 3.08 2.35
N ALA A 142 -15.35 1.99 1.73
CA ALA A 142 -16.14 1.23 0.79
C ALA A 142 -15.92 -0.28 0.98
N SER A 143 -17.01 -1.04 0.91
CA SER A 143 -16.97 -2.50 0.84
C SER A 143 -16.35 -2.98 -0.48
N LEU A 144 -15.53 -4.03 -0.44
CA LEU A 144 -15.13 -4.75 -1.66
C LEU A 144 -16.22 -5.70 -2.16
N ASN A 145 -17.12 -6.16 -1.28
CA ASN A 145 -18.28 -6.95 -1.69
C ASN A 145 -19.24 -6.11 -2.56
N PRO A 146 -19.57 -6.54 -3.79
CA PRO A 146 -20.44 -5.77 -4.69
C PRO A 146 -21.86 -5.56 -4.16
N SER A 147 -22.39 -6.50 -3.37
CA SER A 147 -23.76 -6.43 -2.85
C SER A 147 -23.88 -5.45 -1.68
N TRP A 148 -22.88 -5.40 -0.80
CA TRP A 148 -22.80 -4.38 0.25
C TRP A 148 -22.54 -3.00 -0.35
N PHE A 149 -21.57 -2.88 -1.27
CA PHE A 149 -21.28 -1.62 -1.95
C PHE A 149 -22.50 -1.03 -2.67
N ALA A 150 -23.31 -1.86 -3.33
CA ALA A 150 -24.53 -1.38 -4.01
C ALA A 150 -25.60 -0.80 -3.05
N GLU A 151 -25.56 -1.13 -1.77
CA GLU A 151 -26.48 -0.62 -0.75
C GLU A 151 -25.90 0.59 0.02
N GLU A 152 -24.60 0.56 0.29
CA GLU A 152 -23.92 1.51 1.17
C GLU A 152 -23.20 2.64 0.43
N ASP A 153 -22.79 2.38 -0.83
CA ASP A 153 -21.89 3.25 -1.60
C ASP A 153 -20.60 3.57 -0.83
N ILE A 154 -19.87 4.61 -1.24
CA ILE A 154 -18.74 5.14 -0.46
C ILE A 154 -19.30 5.95 0.72
N MET A 155 -19.01 5.50 1.94
CA MET A 155 -19.36 6.22 3.16
C MET A 155 -18.23 7.16 3.58
N GLY A 156 -18.57 8.38 4.00
CA GLY A 156 -17.59 9.31 4.58
C GLY A 156 -17.81 9.44 6.08
N LEU A 157 -16.75 9.21 6.86
CA LEU A 157 -16.80 9.18 8.32
C LEU A 157 -15.74 10.12 8.90
N THR A 158 -15.98 10.64 10.09
CA THR A 158 -14.96 11.34 10.90
C THR A 158 -14.78 10.61 12.21
N PHE A 159 -13.54 10.61 12.73
CA PHE A 159 -13.19 9.99 14.00
C PHE A 159 -12.46 11.02 14.87
N ASP A 160 -12.96 11.25 16.09
CA ASP A 160 -12.35 12.20 17.01
C ASP A 160 -12.57 11.79 18.47
N ASP A 161 -11.49 11.36 19.15
CA ASP A 161 -11.46 11.10 20.60
C ASP A 161 -12.61 10.16 21.06
N GLY A 162 -12.80 9.06 20.32
CA GLY A 162 -13.83 8.05 20.59
C GLY A 162 -15.24 8.42 20.10
N ILE A 163 -15.41 9.54 19.38
CA ILE A 163 -16.67 9.93 18.75
C ILE A 163 -16.54 9.90 17.23
N GLY A 164 -17.38 9.09 16.59
CA GLY A 164 -17.52 9.03 15.15
C GLY A 164 -18.76 9.78 14.66
N ALA A 165 -18.74 10.25 13.42
CA ALA A 165 -19.89 10.86 12.76
C ALA A 165 -19.84 10.68 11.24
N ASP A 166 -21.01 10.53 10.62
CA ASP A 166 -21.17 10.59 9.16
C ASP A 166 -20.95 12.03 8.66
N ILE A 167 -20.22 12.19 7.55
CA ILE A 167 -19.99 13.52 6.96
C ILE A 167 -21.27 14.15 6.40
N ASP A 168 -22.22 13.33 5.94
CA ASP A 168 -23.48 13.77 5.35
C ASP A 168 -24.56 14.03 6.41
N ASP A 169 -24.44 13.40 7.58
CA ASP A 169 -25.22 13.75 8.79
C ASP A 169 -24.33 13.87 10.05
N PRO A 170 -23.58 14.98 10.22
CA PRO A 170 -22.70 15.17 11.37
C PRO A 170 -23.43 15.26 12.72
N SER A 171 -24.76 15.26 12.72
CA SER A 171 -25.57 15.23 13.94
C SER A 171 -25.83 13.81 14.44
N ASP A 172 -25.64 12.81 13.58
CA ASP A 172 -25.71 11.40 13.92
C ASP A 172 -24.32 10.91 14.34
N THR A 173 -24.09 10.95 15.65
CA THR A 173 -22.80 10.60 16.25
C THR A 173 -22.87 9.24 16.93
N TRP A 174 -21.83 8.44 16.79
CA TRP A 174 -21.65 7.15 17.44
C TRP A 174 -20.36 7.12 18.26
N THR A 175 -20.25 6.17 19.17
CA THR A 175 -19.04 6.00 20.00
C THR A 175 -18.17 4.89 19.44
N TYR A 176 -16.84 5.01 19.56
CA TYR A 176 -15.92 3.94 19.22
C TYR A 176 -14.75 3.81 20.20
N GLU A 177 -14.12 2.64 20.16
CA GLU A 177 -12.90 2.33 20.91
C GLU A 177 -11.88 1.67 19.98
N ILE A 178 -10.61 2.05 20.13
CA ILE A 178 -9.47 1.45 19.42
C ILE A 178 -8.64 0.65 20.42
N ASP A 179 -8.43 -0.65 20.15
CA ASP A 179 -7.51 -1.51 20.89
C ASP A 179 -6.53 -2.19 19.92
N GLY A 180 -5.30 -1.67 19.86
CA GLY A 180 -4.30 -2.15 18.91
C GLY A 180 -4.71 -1.87 17.45
N LEU A 181 -5.05 -2.94 16.72
CA LEU A 181 -5.54 -2.89 15.34
C LEU A 181 -7.05 -3.11 15.24
N SER A 182 -7.73 -3.22 16.38
CA SER A 182 -9.17 -3.48 16.43
C SER A 182 -9.94 -2.18 16.64
N LEU A 183 -11.03 -2.03 15.89
CA LEU A 183 -12.01 -0.95 16.07
C LEU A 183 -13.33 -1.55 16.56
N THR A 184 -13.84 -1.03 17.66
CA THR A 184 -15.18 -1.36 18.19
C THR A 184 -16.08 -0.14 18.04
N VAL A 185 -17.25 -0.29 17.43
CA VAL A 185 -18.24 0.79 17.21
C VAL A 185 -19.51 0.45 17.98
N GLU A 186 -19.98 1.37 18.82
CA GLU A 186 -21.15 1.18 19.69
C GLU A 186 -21.13 -0.09 20.57
N GLY A 187 -19.94 -0.66 20.81
CA GLY A 187 -19.76 -1.91 21.55
C GLY A 187 -19.87 -3.17 20.69
N GLU A 188 -20.06 -3.03 19.38
CA GLU A 188 -19.95 -4.09 18.37
C GLU A 188 -18.52 -4.06 17.79
N GLU A 189 -17.84 -5.22 17.81
CA GLU A 189 -16.44 -5.33 17.38
C GLU A 189 -16.42 -5.33 15.85
N PHE A 190 -16.05 -4.20 15.25
CA PHE A 190 -16.32 -3.99 13.84
C PHE A 190 -15.15 -4.38 12.94
N ASN A 191 -13.87 -4.38 13.37
CA ASN A 191 -12.80 -4.71 12.42
C ASN A 191 -11.50 -5.19 13.05
N GLU A 192 -10.79 -6.11 12.39
CA GLU A 192 -9.33 -6.24 12.48
C GLU A 192 -8.69 -5.51 11.28
N PHE A 193 -7.94 -4.45 11.54
CA PHE A 193 -7.32 -3.63 10.50
C PHE A 193 -6.00 -4.22 10.00
N ILE A 194 -5.87 -4.30 8.69
CA ILE A 194 -4.61 -4.55 7.99
C ILE A 194 -4.13 -3.24 7.39
N TYR A 195 -3.07 -2.69 7.97
CA TYR A 195 -2.46 -1.47 7.46
C TYR A 195 -1.71 -1.74 6.15
N VAL A 196 -2.01 -0.97 5.11
CA VAL A 196 -1.39 -1.09 3.79
C VAL A 196 -0.44 0.08 3.51
N SER A 197 -0.89 1.32 3.71
CA SER A 197 -0.11 2.54 3.47
C SER A 197 -0.61 3.72 4.31
N ASN A 198 0.08 4.86 4.25
CA ASN A 198 -0.27 6.03 5.07
C ASN A 198 -1.66 6.59 4.77
N ASN A 199 -2.21 6.31 3.58
CA ASN A 199 -3.49 6.81 3.12
C ASN A 199 -4.53 5.71 2.83
N ILE A 200 -4.13 4.43 2.95
CA ILE A 200 -5.01 3.27 2.73
C ILE A 200 -4.84 2.27 3.87
N ALA A 201 -5.95 1.87 4.45
CA ALA A 201 -6.04 0.70 5.31
C ALA A 201 -7.12 -0.24 4.77
N LEU A 202 -6.97 -1.52 5.09
CA LEU A 202 -8.03 -2.51 4.91
C LEU A 202 -8.57 -2.88 6.29
N GLY A 203 -9.86 -3.12 6.41
CA GLY A 203 -10.48 -3.63 7.62
C GLY A 203 -11.35 -4.82 7.28
N VAL A 204 -11.30 -5.89 8.07
CA VAL A 204 -12.22 -7.02 7.91
C VAL A 204 -13.29 -6.95 8.98
N ASP A 205 -14.56 -6.85 8.55
CA ASP A 205 -15.71 -7.02 9.42
C ASP A 205 -15.79 -8.48 9.85
N LEU A 206 -15.66 -8.76 11.14
CA LEU A 206 -15.64 -10.15 11.64
C LEU A 206 -17.02 -10.81 11.65
N GLU A 207 -18.12 -10.04 11.67
CA GLU A 207 -19.48 -10.57 11.60
C GLU A 207 -19.91 -10.82 10.15
N MET A 208 -19.65 -9.86 9.27
CA MET A 208 -20.02 -9.94 7.85
C MET A 208 -18.96 -10.62 6.98
N GLN A 209 -17.75 -10.79 7.52
CA GLN A 209 -16.56 -11.33 6.85
C GLN A 209 -16.10 -10.50 5.65
N ASP A 210 -16.66 -9.29 5.47
CA ASP A 210 -16.39 -8.40 4.35
C ASP A 210 -15.09 -7.64 4.54
N LEU A 211 -14.39 -7.40 3.43
CA LEU A 211 -13.18 -6.58 3.41
C LEU A 211 -13.56 -5.15 3.00
N GLY A 212 -13.42 -4.23 3.94
CA GLY A 212 -13.57 -2.80 3.72
C GLY A 212 -12.24 -2.14 3.32
N LEU A 213 -12.32 -1.21 2.37
CA LEU A 213 -11.27 -0.29 2.01
C LEU A 213 -11.49 1.05 2.73
N PHE A 214 -10.48 1.49 3.49
CA PHE A 214 -10.47 2.78 4.15
C PHE A 214 -9.43 3.70 3.49
N GLY A 215 -9.87 4.85 2.98
CA GLY A 215 -9.05 5.85 2.33
C GLY A 215 -9.07 7.19 3.08
N GLN A 216 -7.92 7.84 3.21
CA GLN A 216 -7.84 9.23 3.70
C GLN A 216 -8.16 10.27 2.60
N THR A 217 -8.38 9.81 1.37
CA THR A 217 -8.85 10.59 0.22
C THR A 217 -10.11 9.93 -0.33
N ALA A 218 -10.91 10.71 -1.05
CA ALA A 218 -12.16 10.22 -1.62
C ALA A 218 -11.87 9.08 -2.62
N LEU A 219 -12.65 8.01 -2.55
CA LEU A 219 -12.47 6.79 -3.36
C LEU A 219 -13.13 6.88 -4.74
N ASP A 220 -13.94 7.91 -4.97
CA ASP A 220 -14.64 8.18 -6.24
C ASP A 220 -13.75 8.90 -7.27
N GLU A 221 -12.52 9.27 -6.90
CA GLU A 221 -11.62 10.00 -7.78
C GLU A 221 -11.17 9.12 -8.97
N SER A 222 -11.54 9.52 -10.19
CA SER A 222 -11.26 8.79 -11.42
C SER A 222 -9.86 9.10 -11.96
N GLY A 223 -8.85 8.44 -11.39
CA GLY A 223 -7.54 8.34 -12.00
C GLY A 223 -7.61 7.67 -13.38
N GLN A 224 -6.64 7.97 -14.23
CA GLN A 224 -6.55 7.41 -15.58
C GLN A 224 -5.42 6.41 -15.65
N PHE A 225 -5.67 5.30 -16.33
CA PHE A 225 -4.61 4.40 -16.72
C PHE A 225 -3.78 4.97 -17.88
N SER A 226 -2.51 4.61 -17.92
CA SER A 226 -1.64 4.83 -19.09
C SER A 226 -1.03 3.52 -19.57
N SER A 227 -0.58 3.45 -20.82
CA SER A 227 -0.04 2.18 -21.31
C SER A 227 1.32 1.87 -20.68
N GLY A 228 2.15 2.89 -20.46
CA GLY A 228 3.48 2.75 -19.88
C GLY A 228 3.52 2.28 -18.41
N GLU A 229 2.43 2.42 -17.66
CA GLU A 229 2.34 1.88 -16.29
C GLU A 229 1.90 0.40 -16.26
N LEU A 230 1.34 -0.13 -17.34
CA LEU A 230 0.90 -1.52 -17.43
C LEU A 230 1.86 -2.38 -18.24
N GLU A 231 2.36 -1.87 -19.37
CA GLU A 231 3.19 -2.63 -20.30
C GLU A 231 4.41 -3.28 -19.62
N GLY A 232 4.50 -4.61 -19.70
CA GLY A 232 5.59 -5.38 -19.09
C GLY A 232 5.50 -5.51 -17.57
N LYS A 233 4.42 -5.03 -16.94
CA LYS A 233 4.16 -5.13 -15.51
C LYS A 233 3.27 -6.32 -15.18
N THR A 234 3.29 -6.70 -13.92
CA THR A 234 2.38 -7.69 -13.35
C THR A 234 1.66 -7.07 -12.17
N LEU A 235 0.34 -7.19 -12.15
CA LEU A 235 -0.50 -6.84 -11.00
C LEU A 235 -1.03 -8.12 -10.35
N PHE A 236 -1.12 -8.12 -9.03
CA PHE A 236 -1.69 -9.21 -8.25
C PHE A 236 -3.01 -8.70 -7.65
N MET A 237 -4.11 -9.07 -8.29
CA MET A 237 -5.44 -8.61 -7.97
C MET A 237 -6.07 -9.46 -6.86
N VAL A 238 -6.66 -8.80 -5.87
CA VAL A 238 -7.55 -9.36 -4.85
C VAL A 238 -8.90 -8.66 -4.99
N ALA A 239 -9.98 -9.43 -5.08
CA ALA A 239 -11.34 -8.92 -5.28
C ALA A 239 -12.37 -9.87 -4.64
N ASP A 240 -13.64 -9.48 -4.63
CA ASP A 240 -14.78 -10.32 -4.25
C ASP A 240 -15.59 -10.68 -5.52
N ASP A 241 -15.74 -11.96 -5.85
CA ASP A 241 -16.54 -12.45 -6.99
C ASP A 241 -17.98 -12.84 -6.59
N SER A 242 -18.37 -12.54 -5.34
CA SER A 242 -19.70 -12.90 -4.86
C SER A 242 -20.81 -12.12 -5.56
N THR A 243 -21.96 -12.79 -5.72
CA THR A 243 -23.20 -12.18 -6.22
C THR A 243 -24.19 -11.86 -5.10
N ASN A 244 -23.73 -11.90 -3.84
CA ASN A 244 -24.54 -11.71 -2.65
C ASN A 244 -23.65 -11.18 -1.51
N LYS A 245 -24.21 -11.02 -0.31
CA LYS A 245 -23.52 -10.43 0.86
C LYS A 245 -22.56 -11.38 1.58
N THR A 246 -22.42 -12.62 1.11
CA THR A 246 -21.41 -13.56 1.57
C THR A 246 -20.19 -13.41 0.67
N PRO A 247 -19.04 -12.98 1.21
CA PRO A 247 -17.82 -12.79 0.43
C PRO A 247 -17.38 -14.06 -0.30
N ASP A 248 -16.87 -13.89 -1.51
CA ASP A 248 -16.20 -14.94 -2.30
C ASP A 248 -14.85 -14.37 -2.80
N PRO A 249 -13.83 -14.31 -1.92
CA PRO A 249 -12.56 -13.69 -2.26
C PRO A 249 -11.88 -14.43 -3.42
N ILE A 250 -11.30 -13.69 -4.35
CA ILE A 250 -10.51 -14.23 -5.45
C ILE A 250 -9.11 -13.62 -5.50
N PHE A 251 -8.15 -14.40 -6.01
CA PHE A 251 -6.80 -13.97 -6.27
C PHE A 251 -6.44 -14.22 -7.73
N VAL A 252 -6.08 -13.16 -8.45
CA VAL A 252 -5.79 -13.22 -9.87
C VAL A 252 -4.46 -12.53 -10.16
N LYS A 253 -3.62 -13.15 -10.98
CA LYS A 253 -2.40 -12.51 -11.49
C LYS A 253 -2.64 -12.01 -12.91
N LEU A 254 -2.40 -10.73 -13.12
CA LEU A 254 -2.52 -10.04 -14.41
C LEU A 254 -1.13 -9.68 -14.93
N SER A 255 -0.65 -10.36 -15.96
CA SER A 255 0.65 -10.08 -16.58
C SER A 255 0.45 -9.37 -17.92
N PHE A 256 0.81 -8.11 -18.00
CA PHE A 256 0.57 -7.26 -19.16
C PHE A 256 1.73 -7.32 -20.16
N GLY A 257 1.41 -7.62 -21.41
CA GLY A 257 2.27 -7.41 -22.58
C GLY A 257 2.03 -6.04 -23.22
N GLU A 258 2.45 -5.85 -24.48
CA GLU A 258 2.21 -4.59 -25.22
C GLU A 258 0.75 -4.39 -25.65
N SER A 259 -0.02 -5.48 -25.82
CA SER A 259 -1.40 -5.41 -26.31
C SER A 259 -2.32 -6.51 -25.77
N ASP A 260 -1.78 -7.40 -24.94
CA ASP A 260 -2.49 -8.49 -24.32
C ASP A 260 -2.20 -8.52 -22.81
N VAL A 261 -3.11 -9.11 -22.07
CA VAL A 261 -2.92 -9.44 -20.66
C VAL A 261 -3.12 -10.93 -20.50
N THR A 262 -2.17 -11.58 -19.85
CA THR A 262 -2.29 -12.99 -19.46
C THR A 262 -2.78 -13.05 -18.03
N ILE A 263 -3.95 -13.65 -17.86
CA ILE A 263 -4.65 -13.82 -16.59
C ILE A 263 -4.33 -15.22 -16.08
N TYR A 264 -3.87 -15.30 -14.83
CA TYR A 264 -3.65 -16.56 -14.12
C TYR A 264 -4.59 -16.60 -12.92
N GLU A 265 -5.40 -17.64 -12.88
CA GLU A 265 -6.37 -17.90 -11.82
C GLU A 265 -6.32 -19.39 -11.51
N ASP A 266 -6.12 -19.71 -10.24
CA ASP A 266 -5.78 -21.06 -9.77
C ASP A 266 -4.63 -21.71 -10.57
N ASP A 267 -4.87 -22.93 -11.08
CA ASP A 267 -3.95 -23.72 -11.90
C ASP A 267 -4.11 -23.45 -13.41
N SER A 268 -4.85 -22.40 -13.79
CA SER A 268 -5.19 -22.10 -15.18
C SER A 268 -4.71 -20.72 -15.62
N SER A 269 -4.52 -20.55 -16.93
CA SER A 269 -4.26 -19.23 -17.50
C SER A 269 -4.76 -19.09 -18.92
N PHE A 270 -5.06 -17.87 -19.30
CA PHE A 270 -5.46 -17.50 -20.64
C PHE A 270 -5.04 -16.06 -20.95
N SER A 271 -4.90 -15.72 -22.23
CA SER A 271 -4.52 -14.38 -22.67
C SER A 271 -5.66 -13.76 -23.46
N VAL A 272 -5.95 -12.50 -23.19
CA VAL A 272 -6.97 -11.68 -23.87
C VAL A 272 -6.40 -10.34 -24.24
N SER A 273 -7.04 -9.64 -25.19
CA SER A 273 -6.65 -8.26 -25.49
C SER A 273 -7.04 -7.31 -24.36
N TYR A 274 -6.28 -6.24 -24.19
CA TYR A 274 -6.68 -5.10 -23.38
C TYR A 274 -6.46 -3.79 -24.13
N GLU A 275 -7.18 -2.75 -23.76
CA GLU A 275 -6.97 -1.40 -24.25
C GLU A 275 -7.24 -0.37 -23.15
N ILE A 276 -6.62 0.81 -23.29
CA ILE A 276 -6.97 1.98 -22.50
C ILE A 276 -7.78 2.90 -23.39
N ASP A 277 -9.02 3.18 -23.01
CA ASP A 277 -9.91 3.97 -23.85
C ASP A 277 -9.62 5.49 -23.76
N GLY A 278 -10.34 6.28 -24.54
CA GLY A 278 -10.17 7.73 -24.57
C GLY A 278 -10.52 8.45 -23.26
N SER A 279 -11.15 7.76 -22.30
CA SER A 279 -11.39 8.26 -20.93
C SER A 279 -10.30 7.89 -19.95
N GLY A 280 -9.35 7.03 -20.35
CA GLY A 280 -8.31 6.49 -19.49
C GLY A 280 -8.74 5.24 -18.71
N ALA A 281 -9.86 4.60 -19.05
CA ALA A 281 -10.28 3.35 -18.42
C ALA A 281 -9.52 2.16 -19.01
N LEU A 282 -9.06 1.25 -18.15
CA LEU A 282 -8.52 -0.04 -18.57
C LEU A 282 -9.68 -0.98 -18.93
N ASN A 283 -9.70 -1.48 -20.16
CA ASN A 283 -10.69 -2.43 -20.65
C ASN A 283 -9.99 -3.76 -20.97
N ILE A 284 -10.35 -4.84 -20.26
CA ILE A 284 -9.84 -6.20 -20.50
C ILE A 284 -10.95 -7.04 -21.17
N ASN A 285 -10.67 -7.54 -22.37
CA ASN A 285 -11.67 -8.19 -23.23
C ASN A 285 -11.83 -9.69 -22.91
N LEU A 286 -12.42 -10.04 -21.76
CA LEU A 286 -12.64 -11.44 -21.34
C LEU A 286 -13.45 -12.25 -22.37
N LYS A 287 -14.25 -11.59 -23.22
CA LYS A 287 -14.98 -12.21 -24.33
C LYS A 287 -14.10 -12.86 -25.39
N ASP A 288 -12.84 -12.47 -25.50
CA ASP A 288 -11.85 -13.12 -26.39
C ASP A 288 -11.59 -14.57 -25.95
N HIS A 289 -11.69 -14.85 -24.65
CA HIS A 289 -11.57 -16.19 -24.10
C HIS A 289 -12.92 -16.92 -24.08
N ASN A 290 -13.97 -16.28 -23.55
CA ASN A 290 -15.30 -16.86 -23.44
C ASN A 290 -16.40 -15.81 -23.71
N PRO A 291 -17.22 -15.98 -24.77
CA PRO A 291 -18.16 -14.96 -25.23
C PRO A 291 -19.30 -14.66 -24.27
N ASN A 292 -19.48 -15.46 -23.21
CA ASN A 292 -20.50 -15.22 -22.17
C ASN A 292 -19.98 -14.33 -21.04
N ASP A 293 -18.67 -14.10 -20.95
CA ASP A 293 -18.08 -13.30 -19.89
C ASP A 293 -18.30 -11.81 -20.16
N ASN A 294 -18.33 -11.01 -19.10
CA ASN A 294 -18.33 -9.57 -19.23
C ASN A 294 -16.89 -9.06 -19.37
N ASN A 295 -16.68 -8.03 -20.18
CA ASN A 295 -15.38 -7.37 -20.16
C ASN A 295 -15.22 -6.67 -18.80
N MET A 296 -14.01 -6.70 -18.25
CA MET A 296 -13.67 -5.90 -17.08
C MET A 296 -13.36 -4.49 -17.56
N GLN A 297 -13.96 -3.49 -16.93
CA GLN A 297 -13.68 -2.08 -17.22
C GLN A 297 -13.36 -1.38 -15.90
N MET A 298 -12.10 -0.99 -15.75
CA MET A 298 -11.57 -0.49 -14.49
C MET A 298 -11.12 0.96 -14.62
N TYR A 299 -11.52 1.78 -13.65
CA TYR A 299 -10.94 3.11 -13.40
C TYR A 299 -9.96 3.01 -12.23
N LYS A 300 -8.90 3.81 -12.28
CA LYS A 300 -8.00 3.94 -11.14
C LYS A 300 -8.70 4.82 -10.10
N SER A 301 -8.73 4.38 -8.86
CA SER A 301 -9.29 5.15 -7.74
C SER A 301 -8.16 5.83 -6.97
N ILE A 302 -7.43 5.04 -6.17
CA ILE A 302 -6.27 5.51 -5.40
C ILE A 302 -5.06 4.61 -5.67
N GLU A 303 -3.87 5.17 -5.63
CA GLU A 303 -2.62 4.43 -5.84
C GLU A 303 -1.55 4.89 -4.85
N ASN A 304 -0.72 3.95 -4.42
CA ASN A 304 0.52 4.20 -3.72
C ASN A 304 1.59 3.17 -4.15
N GLN A 305 2.79 3.24 -3.57
CA GLN A 305 3.91 2.35 -3.89
C GLN A 305 3.66 0.84 -3.71
N HIS A 306 2.59 0.42 -3.03
CA HIS A 306 2.26 -0.97 -2.72
C HIS A 306 1.01 -1.48 -3.45
N LEU A 307 0.04 -0.59 -3.65
CA LEU A 307 -1.33 -0.93 -4.02
C LEU A 307 -1.90 0.12 -4.98
N LEU A 308 -2.52 -0.36 -6.05
CA LEU A 308 -3.45 0.37 -6.89
C LEU A 308 -4.86 -0.16 -6.59
N VAL A 309 -5.74 0.71 -6.15
CA VAL A 309 -7.17 0.42 -6.04
C VAL A 309 -7.84 0.78 -7.36
N GLY A 310 -8.54 -0.19 -7.93
CA GLY A 310 -9.39 0.01 -9.10
C GLY A 310 -10.87 -0.03 -8.74
N PHE A 311 -11.70 0.67 -9.48
CA PHE A 311 -13.15 0.50 -9.46
C PHE A 311 -13.58 -0.17 -10.77
N ASP A 312 -14.10 -1.38 -10.69
CA ASP A 312 -14.63 -2.12 -11.84
C ASP A 312 -16.11 -1.74 -12.05
N THR A 313 -16.40 -1.12 -13.19
CA THR A 313 -17.76 -0.68 -13.52
C THR A 313 -18.68 -1.82 -13.92
N ALA A 314 -18.14 -2.98 -14.31
CA ALA A 314 -18.96 -4.14 -14.66
C ALA A 314 -19.58 -4.78 -13.41
N THR A 315 -18.78 -4.93 -12.35
CA THR A 315 -19.19 -5.47 -11.06
C THR A 315 -19.72 -4.41 -10.10
N GLN A 316 -19.42 -3.12 -10.36
CA GLN A 316 -19.69 -2.00 -9.44
C GLN A 316 -19.02 -2.23 -8.08
N ALA A 317 -17.73 -2.61 -8.09
CA ALA A 317 -16.99 -2.91 -6.88
C ALA A 317 -15.53 -2.47 -6.98
N PHE A 318 -14.90 -2.28 -5.83
CA PHE A 318 -13.48 -2.01 -5.73
C PHE A 318 -12.66 -3.30 -5.84
N VAL A 319 -11.51 -3.20 -6.48
CA VAL A 319 -10.52 -4.28 -6.61
C VAL A 319 -9.16 -3.78 -6.16
N LEU A 320 -8.40 -4.64 -5.49
CA LEU A 320 -7.08 -4.32 -4.96
C LEU A 320 -6.00 -4.91 -5.88
N ASN A 321 -5.22 -4.07 -6.55
CA ASN A 321 -4.12 -4.50 -7.41
C ASN A 321 -2.78 -4.22 -6.75
N PHE A 322 -2.14 -5.25 -6.21
CA PHE A 322 -0.86 -5.14 -5.53
C PHE A 322 0.32 -5.30 -6.50
N TYR A 323 1.43 -4.65 -6.17
CA TYR A 323 2.70 -4.78 -6.89
C TYR A 323 3.58 -5.94 -6.38
N ASP A 324 3.30 -6.46 -5.18
CA ASP A 324 4.01 -7.59 -4.57
C ASP A 324 3.10 -8.82 -4.40
N GLU A 325 3.55 -9.96 -4.94
CA GLU A 325 2.77 -11.21 -4.94
C GLU A 325 2.56 -11.76 -3.54
N ALA A 326 3.60 -11.70 -2.69
CA ALA A 326 3.56 -12.30 -1.37
C ALA A 326 2.59 -11.54 -0.45
N PHE A 327 2.59 -10.21 -0.55
CA PHE A 327 1.67 -9.36 0.17
C PHE A 327 0.22 -9.58 -0.29
N ALA A 328 -0.02 -9.56 -1.60
CA ALA A 328 -1.34 -9.82 -2.17
C ALA A 328 -1.90 -11.18 -1.73
N LYS A 329 -1.06 -12.23 -1.79
CA LYS A 329 -1.44 -13.57 -1.31
C LYS A 329 -1.73 -13.61 0.18
N LYS A 330 -0.99 -12.86 1.00
CA LYS A 330 -1.25 -12.79 2.44
C LYS A 330 -2.62 -12.17 2.71
N ILE A 331 -2.93 -11.04 2.07
CA ILE A 331 -4.25 -10.39 2.18
C ILE A 331 -5.37 -11.34 1.75
N TYR A 332 -5.24 -11.94 0.58
CA TYR A 332 -6.21 -12.92 0.08
C TYR A 332 -6.40 -14.11 1.04
N GLN A 333 -5.32 -14.72 1.52
CA GLN A 333 -5.39 -15.88 2.41
C GLN A 333 -6.02 -15.55 3.76
N ASP A 334 -5.72 -14.38 4.32
CA ASP A 334 -6.33 -13.94 5.57
C ASP A 334 -7.83 -13.72 5.40
N TRP A 335 -8.23 -13.04 4.31
CA TRP A 335 -9.64 -12.80 4.02
C TRP A 335 -10.40 -14.10 3.74
N GLN A 336 -9.85 -14.99 2.93
CA GLN A 336 -10.43 -16.31 2.66
C GLN A 336 -10.62 -17.11 3.95
N ALA A 337 -9.61 -17.12 4.84
CA ALA A 337 -9.70 -17.84 6.10
C ALA A 337 -10.78 -17.30 7.06
N LEU A 338 -11.18 -16.04 6.88
CA LEU A 338 -12.29 -15.44 7.61
C LEU A 338 -13.64 -15.72 6.96
N ALA A 339 -13.70 -15.84 5.63
CA ALA A 339 -14.90 -16.14 4.86
C ALA A 339 -15.33 -17.63 4.90
N ASP A 340 -14.39 -18.56 5.17
CA ASP A 340 -14.62 -20.03 5.24
C ASP A 340 -15.28 -20.53 6.56
#